data_AF-A0A3P6QR39-F1
#
_entry.id   AF-A0A3P6QR39-F1
#
_cell.length_a   1.000
_cell.length_b   1.000
_cell.length_c   1.000
_cell.angle_alpha   90.00
_cell.angle_beta   90.00
_cell.angle_gamma   90.00
#
_symmetry.space_group_name_H-M   'P 1'
#
loop_
_entity.id
_entity.type
_entity.pdbx_description
1 polymer ?
#
loop_
_entity_poly.entity_id
_entity_poly.type
_entity_poly.pdbx_seq_one_letter_code
_entity_poly.pdbx_strand_id
1 'polypeptide(L)' 'MPQYGYDADIGACRQFIYHGCDGNANRFGTFTECEAATATCSNKCM' A
#
# COMPACT_ATOMS: atom_id res chain seq x y z
N MET A 1 -6.86 13.28 -1.80
CA MET A 1 -5.39 13.20 -2.05
C MET A 1 -5.09 11.83 -2.65
N PRO A 2 -4.21 11.74 -3.65
CA PRO A 2 -3.78 10.44 -4.17
C PRO A 2 -3.06 9.68 -3.05
N GLN A 3 -3.49 8.44 -2.79
CA GLN A 3 -2.90 7.57 -1.79
C GLN A 3 -2.54 6.25 -2.47
N TYR A 4 -1.52 5.56 -1.95
CA TYR A 4 -1.13 4.26 -2.42
C TYR A 4 -1.54 3.20 -1.41
N GLY A 5 -1.97 2.04 -1.88
CA GLY A 5 -2.30 0.88 -1.05
C GLY A 5 -1.86 -0.38 -1.75
N TYR A 6 -1.45 -1.37 -0.96
CA TYR A 6 -1.12 -2.67 -1.50
C TYR A 6 -2.39 -3.45 -1.82
N ASP A 7 -2.45 -3.97 -3.03
CA ASP A 7 -3.54 -4.80 -3.52
C ASP A 7 -2.99 -6.22 -3.69
N ALA A 8 -3.46 -7.12 -2.82
CA ALA A 8 -3.01 -8.49 -2.76
C ALA A 8 -3.50 -9.34 -3.95
N ASP A 9 -4.58 -8.92 -4.62
CA ASP A 9 -5.12 -9.62 -5.79
C ASP A 9 -4.20 -9.43 -7.01
N ILE A 10 -3.56 -8.27 -7.12
CA ILE A 10 -2.56 -7.97 -8.16
C ILE A 10 -1.11 -8.16 -7.68
N GLY A 11 -0.89 -8.34 -6.37
CA GLY A 11 0.43 -8.46 -5.77
C GLY A 11 1.28 -7.19 -5.90
N ALA A 12 0.65 -6.03 -5.99
CA ALA A 12 1.32 -4.77 -6.30
C ALA A 12 0.66 -3.57 -5.62
N CYS A 13 1.43 -2.49 -5.49
CA CYS A 13 0.92 -1.22 -4.98
C CYS A 13 0.09 -0.48 -6.02
N ARG A 14 -1.11 -0.07 -5.64
CA ARG A 14 -2.03 0.68 -6.50
C ARG A 14 -2.33 2.04 -5.90
N GLN A 15 -2.40 3.04 -6.78
CA GLN A 15 -2.91 4.35 -6.44
C GLN A 15 -4.44 4.34 -6.37
N PHE A 16 -4.99 4.85 -5.27
CA PHE A 16 -6.41 5.05 -5.07
C PHE A 16 -6.71 6.46 -4.57
N ILE A 17 -7.89 6.96 -4.94
CA ILE A 17 -8.38 8.25 -4.48
C ILE A 17 -9.23 7.99 -3.25
N TYR A 18 -8.82 8.55 -2.13
CA TYR A 18 -9.60 8.47 -0.90
C TYR A 18 -10.37 9.76 -0.69
N HIS A 19 -11.67 9.56 -0.49
CA HIS A 19 -12.66 10.62 -0.38
C HIS A 19 -12.93 11.03 1.08
N GLY A 20 -12.39 10.30 2.07
CA GLY A 20 -12.49 10.66 3.48
C GLY A 20 -13.57 9.88 4.24
N CYS A 21 -13.17 9.43 5.45
CA CYS A 21 -13.82 8.51 6.38
C CYS A 21 -13.80 7.02 5.95
N ASP A 22 -13.40 6.14 6.87
CA ASP A 22 -13.19 4.68 6.73
C ASP A 22 -12.03 4.21 5.82
N GLY A 23 -10.80 4.58 6.18
CA GLY A 23 -9.58 4.09 5.52
C GLY A 23 -8.91 2.95 6.28
N ASN A 24 -8.63 1.82 5.61
CA ASN A 24 -7.76 0.76 6.15
C ASN A 24 -6.30 1.24 6.29
N ALA A 25 -5.52 0.58 7.16
CA ALA A 25 -4.10 0.88 7.43
C ALA A 25 -3.16 0.71 6.21
N ASN A 26 -3.63 0.17 5.09
CA ASN A 26 -2.89 0.06 3.82
C ASN A 26 -2.91 1.40 3.05
N ARG A 27 -2.41 2.48 3.68
CA ARG A 27 -2.37 3.83 3.12
C ARG A 27 -0.95 4.39 3.20
N PHE A 28 -0.31 4.54 2.05
CA PHE A 28 1.05 5.07 1.91
C PHE A 28 1.03 6.37 1.13
N GLY A 29 1.86 7.34 1.52
CA GLY A 29 1.94 8.65 0.87
C GLY A 29 2.56 8.56 -0.52
N THR A 30 3.40 7.55 -0.72
CA THR A 30 4.13 7.33 -1.97
C THR A 30 4.06 5.87 -2.42
N PHE A 31 4.26 5.65 -3.73
CA PHE A 31 4.38 4.32 -4.30
C PHE A 31 5.57 3.55 -3.69
N THR A 32 6.71 4.24 -3.52
CA THR A 32 7.94 3.66 -2.94
C THR A 32 7.74 3.19 -1.50
N GLU A 33 7.01 3.94 -0.67
CA GLU A 33 6.68 3.50 0.70
C GLU A 33 5.78 2.26 0.69
N CYS A 34 4.82 2.19 -0.23
CA CYS A 34 3.96 1.03 -0.39
C CYS A 34 4.76 -0.21 -0.80
N GLU A 35 5.62 -0.08 -1.82
CA GLU A 35 6.48 -1.18 -2.29
C GLU A 35 7.51 -1.59 -1.25
N ALA A 36 8.06 -0.63 -0.51
CA ALA A 36 8.97 -0.92 0.60
C ALA A 36 8.23 -1.70 1.70
N ALA A 37 7.00 -1.32 2.05
CA ALA A 37 6.21 -2.02 3.07
C ALA A 37 5.91 -3.48 2.66
N THR A 38 5.65 -3.75 1.38
CA THR A 38 5.41 -5.11 0.87
C THR A 38 6.69 -5.91 0.66
N ALA A 39 7.79 -5.25 0.28
CA ALA A 39 9.12 -5.83 0.30
C ALA A 39 9.56 -6.21 1.73
N THR A 40 9.08 -5.48 2.74
CA THR A 40 9.35 -5.78 4.15
C THR A 40 8.65 -7.07 4.62
N CYS A 41 7.54 -7.46 3.99
CA CYS A 41 6.89 -8.75 4.24
C CYS A 41 7.41 -9.89 3.33
N SER A 42 8.08 -9.56 2.22
CA SER A 42 8.75 -10.56 1.36
C SER A 42 10.11 -11.02 1.91
N ASN A 43 10.75 -10.24 2.78
CA ASN A 43 12.03 -10.59 3.42
C ASN A 43 11.97 -10.64 4.95
N LYS A 44 10.78 -10.81 5.54
CA LYS A 44 10.63 -11.06 6.97
C LYS A 44 9.70 -12.24 7.27
N CYS A 45 9.89 -13.30 6.50
CA CYS A 45 9.63 -14.67 6.92
C CYS A 45 10.90 -15.49 6.62
N MET A 46 11.95 -15.25 7.41
CA MET A 46 12.81 -16.33 7.89
C MET A 46 12.43 -16.57 9.34
#